data_AF-A0A1I2Z673-F1
#
_entry.id   AF-A0A1I2Z673-F1
#
_cell.length_a   1.000
_cell.length_b   1.000
_cell.length_c   1.000
_cell.angle_alpha   90.00
_cell.angle_beta   90.00
_cell.angle_gamma   90.00
#
_symmetry.space_group_name_H-M   'P 1'
#
loop_
_entity.id
_entity.type
_entity.pdbx_description
1 polymer ?
#
loop_
_entity_poly.entity_id
_entity_poly.type
_entity_poly.pdbx_seq_one_letter_code
_entity_poly.pdbx_strand_id
1 'polypeptide(L)'
;MTRPSTYEHSRYLEAKRTVDDRALHRPTLDRLRESLAGRSAPLRVVEAGCGTGTMLRRLLAWGILPDEVVYRGYDLREEAIDRAVGGIATWADGAGYVLEIEEGSTGPDAGPGRTLRLSGEDDSSATATFAAADAVEVARRTDAEYDLLVGCAFLDIVDLDRALGPLLGLVPDGLAYFPITFDGETFLRPSFGGDGTIDGSIERAVLDVYHATMDAPDRPGGSRTGRELLEALPAAGGEVVAGGGSDWLVTPPYPDDEAYFLHYLVDGIEGAVSEAIADDGDVDGSSSVAGADAAARLSPEAVSEWAEARHRGITEGRLTFGAHNLDVLARVESDDRIE
;
A
#
# COMPACT_ATOMS: atom_id res chain seq x y z
N MET A 1 -7.08 23.81 8.40
CA MET A 1 -7.40 22.39 8.70
C MET A 1 -6.89 22.09 10.10
N THR A 2 -7.59 21.33 10.94
CA THR A 2 -7.16 21.14 12.34
C THR A 2 -6.47 19.79 12.53
N ARG A 3 -5.36 19.76 13.28
CA ARG A 3 -4.72 18.51 13.72
C ARG A 3 -5.76 17.60 14.41
N PRO A 4 -5.89 16.32 14.01
CA PRO A 4 -6.74 15.36 14.71
C PRO A 4 -6.27 15.14 16.15
N SER A 5 -7.20 14.88 17.06
CA SER A 5 -6.88 14.47 18.44
C SER A 5 -6.62 12.97 18.59
N THR A 6 -7.06 12.18 17.61
CA THR A 6 -6.88 10.72 17.53
C THR A 6 -6.71 10.30 16.07
N TYR A 7 -6.04 9.17 15.87
CA TYR A 7 -5.74 8.60 14.56
C TYR A 7 -6.28 7.18 14.43
N GLU A 8 -7.10 6.98 13.41
CA GLU A 8 -7.66 5.69 13.02
C GLU A 8 -7.00 5.23 11.71
N HIS A 9 -6.40 4.04 11.70
CA HIS A 9 -5.70 3.53 10.51
C HIS A 9 -6.63 3.34 9.31
N SER A 10 -7.82 2.80 9.55
CA SER A 10 -8.84 2.60 8.53
C SER A 10 -9.36 3.93 7.94
N ARG A 11 -9.29 5.05 8.67
CA ARG A 11 -9.54 6.39 8.10
C ARG A 11 -8.35 6.86 7.27
N TYR A 12 -7.13 6.57 7.71
CA TYR A 12 -5.92 6.86 6.95
C TYR A 12 -5.95 6.19 5.57
N LEU A 13 -6.38 4.94 5.48
CA LEU A 13 -6.54 4.24 4.20
C LEU A 13 -7.53 4.94 3.24
N GLU A 14 -8.64 5.47 3.74
CA GLU A 14 -9.57 6.24 2.91
C GLU A 14 -9.01 7.63 2.54
N ALA A 15 -8.33 8.30 3.47
CA ALA A 15 -7.70 9.60 3.23
C ALA A 15 -6.57 9.52 2.19
N LYS A 16 -5.87 8.38 2.15
CA LYS A 16 -4.82 8.06 1.20
C LYS A 16 -5.33 7.83 -0.23
N ARG A 17 -6.61 7.52 -0.42
CA ARG A 17 -7.18 7.12 -1.72
C ARG A 17 -6.83 8.09 -2.86
N THR A 18 -7.04 9.39 -2.66
CA THR A 18 -6.80 10.40 -3.71
C THR A 18 -5.30 10.59 -3.98
N VAL A 19 -4.46 10.36 -2.97
CA VAL A 19 -3.00 10.37 -3.12
C VAL A 19 -2.56 9.20 -4.00
N ASP A 20 -3.04 7.99 -3.70
CA ASP A 20 -2.80 6.80 -4.53
C ASP A 20 -3.31 6.99 -5.96
N ASP A 21 -4.52 7.54 -6.12
CA ASP A 21 -5.14 7.70 -7.44
C ASP A 21 -4.29 8.57 -8.38
N ARG A 22 -3.58 9.56 -7.83
CA ARG A 22 -2.65 10.41 -8.58
C ARG A 22 -1.28 9.77 -8.80
N ALA A 23 -0.86 8.89 -7.89
CA ALA A 23 0.45 8.28 -7.89
C ALA A 23 0.55 7.08 -8.84
N LEU A 24 -0.53 6.33 -9.06
CA LEU A 24 -0.48 5.15 -9.92
C LEU A 24 0.04 5.48 -11.33
N HIS A 25 1.05 4.73 -11.76
CA HIS A 25 1.77 4.95 -13.00
C HIS A 25 0.91 4.55 -14.19
N ARG A 26 0.36 5.56 -14.88
CA ARG A 26 -0.60 5.37 -15.99
C ARG A 26 -0.11 4.42 -17.08
N PRO A 27 1.15 4.50 -17.58
CA PRO A 27 1.63 3.54 -18.56
C PRO A 27 1.63 2.08 -18.07
N THR A 28 1.88 1.83 -16.78
CA THR A 28 1.80 0.48 -16.21
C THR A 28 0.35 0.00 -16.14
N LEU A 29 -0.59 0.86 -15.74
CA LEU A 29 -2.01 0.55 -15.76
C LEU A 29 -2.56 0.27 -17.16
N ASP A 30 -2.14 1.05 -18.16
CA ASP A 30 -2.53 0.83 -19.55
C ASP A 30 -2.01 -0.53 -20.04
N ARG A 31 -0.75 -0.85 -19.72
CA ARG A 31 -0.15 -2.15 -20.04
C ARG A 31 -0.88 -3.31 -19.35
N LEU A 32 -1.32 -3.12 -18.10
CA LEU A 32 -2.15 -4.07 -17.37
C LEU A 32 -3.47 -4.30 -18.11
N ARG A 33 -4.20 -3.23 -18.42
CA ARG A 33 -5.48 -3.29 -19.15
C ARG A 33 -5.35 -4.03 -20.48
N GLU A 34 -4.33 -3.69 -21.29
CA GLU A 34 -4.05 -4.36 -22.56
C GLU A 34 -3.79 -5.86 -22.40
N SER A 35 -3.09 -6.23 -21.33
CA SER A 35 -2.76 -7.63 -21.05
C SER A 35 -3.97 -8.44 -20.56
N LEU A 36 -4.99 -7.79 -20.00
CA LEU A 36 -6.23 -8.42 -19.56
C LEU A 36 -7.27 -8.58 -20.67
N ALA A 37 -7.24 -7.73 -21.71
CA ALA A 37 -8.28 -7.63 -22.76
C ALA A 37 -8.53 -8.92 -23.57
N GLY A 38 -7.63 -9.91 -23.51
CA GLY A 38 -7.76 -11.20 -24.20
C GLY A 38 -8.05 -12.39 -23.30
N ARG A 39 -8.20 -12.19 -21.98
CA ARG A 39 -8.42 -13.29 -21.03
C ARG A 39 -9.87 -13.73 -21.04
N SER A 40 -10.09 -15.01 -20.73
CA SER A 40 -11.43 -15.59 -20.63
C SER A 40 -12.18 -15.00 -19.43
N ALA A 41 -13.49 -14.78 -19.62
CA ALA A 41 -14.40 -14.46 -18.53
C ALA A 41 -14.81 -15.74 -17.74
N PRO A 42 -15.06 -15.62 -16.42
CA PRO A 42 -14.79 -14.44 -15.59
C PRO A 42 -13.29 -14.26 -15.35
N LEU A 43 -12.81 -13.01 -15.33
CA LEU A 43 -11.45 -12.70 -14.89
C LEU A 43 -11.35 -12.91 -13.37
N ARG A 44 -10.42 -13.75 -12.93
CA ARG A 44 -10.21 -14.06 -11.52
C ARG A 44 -9.09 -13.20 -10.95
N VAL A 45 -9.42 -12.33 -10.00
CA VAL A 45 -8.48 -11.40 -9.37
C VAL A 45 -8.34 -11.74 -7.89
N VAL A 46 -7.10 -11.78 -7.41
CA VAL A 46 -6.77 -11.86 -5.98
C VAL A 46 -5.96 -10.63 -5.56
N GLU A 47 -6.31 -10.06 -4.41
CA GLU A 47 -5.62 -8.92 -3.82
C GLU A 47 -5.08 -9.28 -2.43
N ALA A 48 -3.78 -9.10 -2.26
CA ALA A 48 -3.09 -9.20 -0.98
C ALA A 48 -2.96 -7.79 -0.35
N GLY A 49 -3.45 -7.63 0.88
CA GLY A 49 -3.49 -6.33 1.56
C GLY A 49 -4.58 -5.43 1.00
N CYS A 50 -5.80 -5.93 0.87
CA CYS A 50 -6.90 -5.21 0.22
C CYS A 50 -7.38 -3.96 0.97
N GLY A 51 -7.00 -3.79 2.25
CA GLY A 51 -7.35 -2.65 3.06
C GLY A 51 -8.86 -2.41 3.06
N THR A 52 -9.26 -1.21 2.67
CA THR A 52 -10.67 -0.79 2.58
C THR A 52 -11.28 -1.02 1.19
N GLY A 53 -10.76 -1.96 0.40
CA GLY A 53 -11.32 -2.35 -0.91
C GLY A 53 -11.23 -1.27 -1.99
N THR A 54 -10.31 -0.32 -1.84
CA THR A 54 -10.14 0.82 -2.76
C THR A 54 -9.69 0.36 -4.15
N MET A 55 -8.85 -0.67 -4.23
CA MET A 55 -8.32 -1.13 -5.51
C MET A 55 -9.41 -1.71 -6.42
N LEU A 56 -10.33 -2.53 -5.90
CA LEU A 56 -11.48 -3.00 -6.66
C LEU A 56 -12.30 -1.83 -7.23
N ARG A 57 -12.68 -0.87 -6.37
CA ARG A 57 -13.44 0.34 -6.79
C ARG A 57 -12.73 1.07 -7.92
N ARG A 58 -11.42 1.25 -7.78
CA ARG A 58 -10.57 1.93 -8.75
C ARG A 58 -10.50 1.19 -10.08
N LEU A 59 -10.22 -0.11 -10.06
CA LEU A 59 -10.06 -0.92 -11.26
C LEU A 59 -11.37 -1.01 -12.06
N LEU A 60 -12.53 -1.07 -11.38
CA LEU A 60 -13.84 -0.96 -12.01
C LEU A 60 -14.09 0.46 -12.56
N ALA A 61 -13.95 1.50 -11.72
CA ALA A 61 -14.25 2.88 -12.10
C ALA A 61 -13.40 3.38 -13.28
N TRP A 62 -12.17 2.86 -13.42
CA TRP A 62 -11.25 3.24 -14.49
C TRP A 62 -11.35 2.32 -15.72
N GLY A 63 -12.25 1.34 -15.72
CA GLY A 63 -12.45 0.40 -16.81
C GLY A 63 -11.22 -0.46 -17.11
N ILE A 64 -10.42 -0.77 -16.08
CA ILE A 64 -9.23 -1.61 -16.21
C ILE A 64 -9.63 -3.09 -16.32
N LEU A 65 -10.65 -3.49 -15.56
CA LEU A 65 -11.18 -4.86 -15.56
C LEU A 65 -12.15 -5.07 -16.73
N PRO A 66 -12.25 -6.31 -17.25
CA PRO A 66 -13.26 -6.68 -18.23
C PRO A 66 -14.65 -6.78 -17.59
N ASP A 67 -15.66 -7.09 -18.41
CA ASP A 67 -17.07 -7.05 -18.02
C ASP A 67 -17.41 -8.04 -16.90
N GLU A 68 -16.83 -9.25 -16.86
CA GLU A 68 -17.15 -10.26 -15.83
C GLU A 68 -15.95 -10.55 -14.94
N VAL A 69 -16.07 -10.29 -13.63
CA VAL A 69 -14.98 -10.38 -12.65
C VAL A 69 -15.38 -11.21 -11.42
N VAL A 70 -14.46 -12.07 -10.98
CA VAL A 70 -14.47 -12.68 -9.65
C VAL A 70 -13.28 -12.11 -8.87
N TYR A 71 -13.55 -11.41 -7.78
CA TYR A 71 -12.55 -10.70 -6.99
C TYR A 71 -12.42 -11.28 -5.59
N ARG A 72 -11.19 -11.49 -5.13
CA ARG A 72 -10.90 -11.97 -3.78
C ARG A 72 -9.92 -11.03 -3.08
N GLY A 73 -10.33 -10.39 -2.00
CA GLY A 73 -9.47 -9.50 -1.22
C GLY A 73 -9.17 -10.04 0.18
N TYR A 74 -7.91 -10.00 0.57
CA TYR A 74 -7.45 -10.39 1.91
C TYR A 74 -6.73 -9.24 2.63
N ASP A 75 -7.09 -9.00 3.89
CA ASP A 75 -6.37 -8.13 4.82
C ASP A 75 -6.35 -8.80 6.19
N LEU A 76 -5.35 -8.52 7.03
CA LEU A 76 -5.27 -9.11 8.38
C LEU A 76 -6.37 -8.58 9.31
N ARG A 77 -6.97 -7.43 9.01
CA ARG A 77 -7.82 -6.70 9.96
C ARG A 77 -9.28 -6.77 9.57
N GLU A 78 -10.09 -7.34 10.46
CA GLU A 78 -11.53 -7.43 10.28
C GLU A 78 -12.19 -6.06 10.08
N GLU A 79 -11.72 -5.02 10.79
CA GLU A 79 -12.21 -3.64 10.62
C GLU A 79 -11.96 -3.10 9.20
N ALA A 80 -10.85 -3.47 8.55
CA ALA A 80 -10.57 -3.08 7.17
C ALA A 80 -11.57 -3.74 6.22
N ILE A 81 -11.91 -5.01 6.47
CA ILE A 81 -12.95 -5.75 5.73
C ILE A 81 -14.34 -5.13 5.94
N ASP A 82 -14.71 -4.76 7.17
CA ASP A 82 -15.95 -4.03 7.46
C ASP A 82 -16.05 -2.75 6.60
N ARG A 83 -14.96 -1.98 6.58
CA ARG A 83 -14.84 -0.73 5.82
C ARG A 83 -14.88 -0.97 4.32
N ALA A 84 -14.27 -2.04 3.82
CA ALA A 84 -14.33 -2.40 2.41
C ALA A 84 -15.76 -2.66 1.95
N VAL A 85 -16.50 -3.50 2.69
CA VAL A 85 -17.91 -3.81 2.39
C VAL A 85 -18.76 -2.54 2.43
N GLY A 86 -18.66 -1.74 3.50
CA GLY A 86 -19.45 -0.51 3.65
C GLY A 86 -19.09 0.56 2.62
N GLY A 87 -17.81 0.68 2.28
CA GLY A 87 -17.28 1.64 1.32
C GLY A 87 -17.67 1.30 -0.12
N ILE A 88 -17.62 0.02 -0.51
CA ILE A 88 -18.13 -0.45 -1.80
C ILE A 88 -19.64 -0.27 -1.87
N ALA A 89 -20.37 -0.60 -0.79
CA ALA A 89 -21.82 -0.44 -0.78
C ALA A 89 -22.25 1.02 -0.99
N THR A 90 -21.55 1.96 -0.37
CA THR A 90 -21.80 3.39 -0.56
C THR A 90 -21.41 3.88 -1.96
N TRP A 91 -20.35 3.31 -2.55
CA TRP A 91 -19.83 3.71 -3.85
C TRP A 91 -20.66 3.16 -5.03
N ALA A 92 -21.21 1.95 -4.90
CA ALA A 92 -21.85 1.21 -6.01
C ALA A 92 -22.97 1.98 -6.70
N ASP A 93 -23.87 2.61 -5.94
CA ASP A 93 -25.02 3.37 -6.47
C ASP A 93 -24.57 4.54 -7.37
N GLY A 94 -23.62 5.35 -6.88
CA GLY A 94 -23.05 6.46 -7.65
C GLY A 94 -22.19 6.02 -8.84
N ALA A 95 -21.77 4.75 -8.86
CA ALA A 95 -20.99 4.14 -9.93
C ALA A 95 -21.85 3.38 -10.95
N GLY A 96 -23.18 3.33 -10.77
CA GLY A 96 -24.10 2.66 -11.70
C GLY A 96 -24.20 1.14 -11.51
N TYR A 97 -23.82 0.61 -10.34
CA TYR A 97 -23.94 -0.80 -10.00
C TYR A 97 -25.14 -1.05 -9.08
N VAL A 98 -25.96 -2.05 -9.43
CA VAL A 98 -26.90 -2.68 -8.51
C VAL A 98 -26.11 -3.61 -7.59
N LEU A 99 -26.32 -3.47 -6.28
CA LEU A 99 -25.58 -4.22 -5.27
C LEU A 99 -26.46 -5.25 -4.55
N GLU A 100 -25.94 -6.47 -4.43
CA GLU A 100 -26.44 -7.50 -3.52
C GLU A 100 -25.34 -7.91 -2.53
N ILE A 101 -25.70 -8.10 -1.27
CA ILE A 101 -24.76 -8.49 -0.20
C ILE A 101 -25.17 -9.86 0.33
N GLU A 102 -24.23 -10.80 0.34
CA GLU A 102 -24.38 -12.14 0.89
C GLU A 102 -23.51 -12.31 2.14
N GLU A 103 -24.15 -12.43 3.31
CA GLU A 103 -23.48 -12.73 4.58
C GLU A 103 -23.17 -14.23 4.71
N GLY A 104 -21.99 -14.57 5.22
CA GLY A 104 -21.64 -15.95 5.57
C GLY A 104 -21.11 -16.82 4.42
N SER A 105 -20.63 -16.21 3.34
CA SER A 105 -20.01 -16.93 2.23
C SER A 105 -18.58 -17.34 2.60
N THR A 106 -18.38 -18.62 2.90
CA THR A 106 -17.05 -19.23 3.03
C THR A 106 -16.48 -19.46 1.64
N GLY A 107 -15.32 -18.86 1.35
CA GLY A 107 -14.54 -19.32 0.20
C GLY A 107 -13.90 -20.67 0.51
N PRO A 108 -13.43 -21.41 -0.51
CA PRO A 108 -12.81 -22.72 -0.29
C PRO A 108 -11.59 -22.67 0.65
N ASP A 109 -10.86 -21.54 0.70
CA ASP A 109 -9.50 -21.52 1.28
C ASP A 109 -9.26 -20.47 2.38
N ALA A 110 -10.27 -19.68 2.73
CA ALA A 110 -10.21 -18.76 3.87
C ALA A 110 -11.59 -18.71 4.52
N GLY A 111 -11.64 -18.56 5.85
CA GLY A 111 -12.81 -18.73 6.72
C GLY A 111 -14.06 -17.89 6.37
N PRO A 112 -14.81 -17.34 7.34
CA PRO A 112 -16.02 -16.58 7.01
C PRO A 112 -15.63 -15.32 6.20
N GLY A 113 -16.13 -15.23 4.96
CA GLY A 113 -15.96 -14.09 4.07
C GLY A 113 -17.27 -13.32 3.89
N ARG A 114 -17.17 -12.14 3.28
CA ARG A 114 -18.31 -11.27 2.94
C ARG A 114 -18.32 -11.04 1.45
N THR A 115 -19.43 -11.40 0.80
CA THR A 115 -19.54 -11.32 -0.66
C THR A 115 -20.48 -10.22 -1.08
N LEU A 116 -20.04 -9.42 -2.05
CA LEU A 116 -20.80 -8.40 -2.73
C LEU A 116 -20.94 -8.81 -4.20
N ARG A 117 -22.14 -8.73 -4.75
CA ARG A 117 -22.38 -8.83 -6.19
C ARG A 117 -22.75 -7.47 -6.72
N LEU A 118 -21.98 -7.00 -7.68
CA LEU A 118 -22.18 -5.74 -8.39
C LEU A 118 -22.63 -6.08 -9.80
N SER A 119 -23.75 -5.53 -10.24
CA SER A 119 -24.28 -5.71 -11.60
C SER A 119 -24.49 -4.34 -12.24
N GLY A 120 -23.77 -4.05 -13.32
CA GLY A 120 -23.87 -2.83 -14.11
C GLY A 120 -24.98 -2.90 -15.16
N GLU A 121 -25.31 -1.75 -15.75
CA GLU A 121 -26.32 -1.65 -16.81
C GLU A 121 -25.83 -2.17 -18.17
N ASP A 122 -24.51 -2.29 -18.35
CA ASP A 122 -23.81 -2.69 -19.56
C ASP A 122 -23.41 -4.17 -19.57
N ASP A 123 -24.16 -5.00 -18.84
CA ASP A 123 -23.85 -6.42 -18.57
C ASP A 123 -22.53 -6.65 -17.80
N SER A 124 -21.85 -5.59 -17.35
CA SER A 124 -20.70 -5.73 -16.45
C SER A 124 -21.13 -6.28 -15.09
N SER A 125 -20.34 -7.18 -14.51
CA SER A 125 -20.60 -7.76 -13.21
C SER A 125 -19.31 -8.09 -12.46
N ALA A 126 -19.33 -7.89 -11.15
CA ALA A 126 -18.24 -8.26 -10.27
C ALA A 126 -18.80 -8.99 -9.04
N THR A 127 -18.33 -10.22 -8.80
CA THR A 127 -18.54 -10.92 -7.52
C THR A 127 -17.28 -10.77 -6.68
N ALA A 128 -17.34 -9.96 -5.64
CA ALA A 128 -16.21 -9.67 -4.77
C ALA A 128 -16.38 -10.29 -3.39
N THR A 129 -15.43 -11.11 -2.95
CA THR A 129 -15.39 -11.65 -1.59
C THR A 129 -14.19 -11.11 -0.82
N PHE A 130 -14.44 -10.58 0.37
CA PHE A 130 -13.42 -10.07 1.29
C PHE A 130 -13.33 -10.94 2.55
N ALA A 131 -12.12 -11.22 3.02
CA ALA A 131 -11.90 -12.03 4.22
C ALA A 131 -10.72 -11.51 5.04
N ALA A 132 -10.85 -11.60 6.37
CA ALA A 132 -9.77 -11.32 7.30
C ALA A 132 -8.79 -12.51 7.32
N ALA A 133 -7.65 -12.40 6.63
CA ALA A 133 -6.66 -13.46 6.51
C ALA A 133 -5.29 -12.91 6.09
N ASP A 134 -4.24 -13.67 6.39
CA ASP A 134 -2.92 -13.45 5.83
C ASP A 134 -2.88 -14.03 4.40
N ALA A 135 -2.75 -13.15 3.40
CA ALA A 135 -2.73 -13.53 2.00
C ALA A 135 -1.57 -14.47 1.64
N VAL A 136 -0.41 -14.31 2.29
CA VAL A 136 0.77 -15.16 2.05
C VAL A 136 0.51 -16.55 2.59
N GLU A 137 -0.06 -16.67 3.79
CA GLU A 137 -0.42 -17.99 4.35
C GLU A 137 -1.56 -18.67 3.60
N VAL A 138 -2.52 -17.91 3.07
CA VAL A 138 -3.54 -18.44 2.15
C VAL A 138 -2.87 -18.98 0.90
N ALA A 139 -1.97 -18.21 0.28
CA ALA A 139 -1.25 -18.59 -0.94
C ALA A 139 -0.44 -19.89 -0.79
N ARG A 140 0.10 -20.16 0.40
CA ARG A 140 0.83 -21.42 0.69
C ARG A 140 -0.06 -22.67 0.75
N ARG A 141 -1.38 -22.51 0.93
CA ARG A 141 -2.28 -23.61 1.30
C ARG A 141 -3.38 -23.87 0.28
N THR A 142 -3.70 -22.87 -0.54
CA THR A 142 -4.74 -22.94 -1.56
C THR A 142 -4.21 -23.58 -2.84
N ASP A 143 -5.07 -24.30 -3.54
CA ASP A 143 -4.86 -24.74 -4.93
C ASP A 143 -5.61 -23.82 -5.92
N ALA A 144 -6.11 -22.67 -5.47
CA ALA A 144 -6.86 -21.74 -6.30
C ALA A 144 -5.93 -20.90 -7.17
N GLU A 145 -6.23 -20.90 -8.47
CA GLU A 145 -5.54 -20.09 -9.46
C GLU A 145 -6.34 -18.84 -9.82
N TYR A 146 -5.63 -17.78 -10.17
CA TYR A 146 -6.14 -16.47 -10.54
C TYR A 146 -5.44 -15.97 -11.80
N ASP A 147 -6.07 -15.03 -12.50
CA ASP A 147 -5.50 -14.39 -13.67
C ASP A 147 -4.61 -13.19 -13.29
N LEU A 148 -4.94 -12.53 -12.18
CA LEU A 148 -4.29 -11.32 -11.71
C LEU A 148 -4.14 -11.33 -10.19
N LEU A 149 -2.91 -11.13 -9.73
CA LEU A 149 -2.56 -10.81 -8.36
C LEU A 149 -2.34 -9.30 -8.26
N VAL A 150 -2.90 -8.68 -7.23
CA VAL A 150 -2.65 -7.27 -6.90
C VAL A 150 -2.11 -7.16 -5.48
N GLY A 151 -1.06 -6.36 -5.28
CA GLY A 151 -0.54 -6.00 -3.97
C GLY A 151 -0.19 -4.52 -3.94
N CYS A 152 -1.18 -3.67 -3.65
CA CYS A 152 -1.03 -2.22 -3.70
C CYS A 152 -0.49 -1.68 -2.36
N ALA A 153 0.69 -1.06 -2.35
CA ALA A 153 1.37 -0.59 -1.13
C ALA A 153 1.43 -1.68 -0.04
N PHE A 154 1.93 -2.86 -0.44
CA PHE A 154 1.86 -4.09 0.34
C PHE A 154 3.23 -4.78 0.49
N LEU A 155 4.03 -4.84 -0.58
CA LEU A 155 5.27 -5.63 -0.54
C LEU A 155 6.32 -5.05 0.42
N ASP A 156 6.30 -3.74 0.64
CA ASP A 156 7.18 -3.01 1.56
C ASP A 156 6.84 -3.20 3.05
N ILE A 157 5.79 -3.98 3.37
CA ILE A 157 5.39 -4.30 4.75
C ILE A 157 5.34 -5.82 5.04
N VAL A 158 5.83 -6.65 4.11
CA VAL A 158 5.95 -8.10 4.27
C VAL A 158 7.38 -8.57 4.02
N ASP A 159 7.74 -9.73 4.58
CA ASP A 159 9.01 -10.38 4.25
C ASP A 159 8.99 -10.80 2.78
N LEU A 160 9.66 -10.01 1.92
CA LEU A 160 9.62 -10.16 0.46
C LEU A 160 10.09 -11.55 0.02
N ASP A 161 11.19 -12.04 0.61
CA ASP A 161 11.79 -13.34 0.29
C ASP A 161 10.82 -14.48 0.60
N ARG A 162 10.06 -14.36 1.70
CA ARG A 162 9.07 -15.37 2.08
C ARG A 162 7.75 -15.23 1.34
N ALA A 163 7.36 -14.01 0.96
CA ALA A 163 6.05 -13.72 0.42
C ALA A 163 5.95 -13.95 -1.09
N LEU A 164 7.00 -13.61 -1.85
CA LEU A 164 6.89 -13.47 -3.30
C LEU A 164 6.56 -14.78 -4.00
N GLY A 165 7.31 -15.85 -3.73
CA GLY A 165 7.09 -17.18 -4.35
C GLY A 165 5.66 -17.70 -4.17
N PRO A 166 5.13 -17.83 -2.93
CA PRO A 166 3.74 -18.22 -2.70
C PRO A 166 2.73 -17.34 -3.43
N LEU A 167 2.91 -16.01 -3.40
CA LEU A 167 1.99 -15.09 -4.05
C LEU A 167 1.98 -15.25 -5.57
N LEU A 168 3.15 -15.37 -6.22
CA LEU A 168 3.22 -15.62 -7.66
C LEU A 168 2.62 -16.99 -8.04
N GLY A 169 2.70 -17.98 -7.14
CA GLY A 169 2.03 -19.27 -7.30
C GLY A 169 0.50 -19.21 -7.41
N LEU A 170 -0.14 -18.10 -7.00
CA LEU A 170 -1.57 -17.88 -7.20
C LEU A 170 -1.94 -17.58 -8.66
N VAL A 171 -0.97 -17.21 -9.49
CA VAL A 171 -1.21 -16.70 -10.85
C VAL A 171 -0.36 -17.42 -11.89
N PRO A 172 -0.45 -18.77 -12.01
CA PRO A 172 0.25 -19.47 -13.08
C PRO A 172 -0.24 -18.97 -14.44
N ASP A 173 0.70 -18.64 -15.33
CA ASP A 173 0.42 -17.98 -16.62
C ASP A 173 -0.38 -16.67 -16.49
N GLY A 174 -0.25 -16.02 -15.33
CA GLY A 174 -0.99 -14.84 -14.92
C GLY A 174 -0.16 -13.57 -14.90
N LEU A 175 -0.72 -12.55 -14.26
CA LEU A 175 -0.08 -11.26 -14.02
C LEU A 175 0.00 -10.98 -12.53
N ALA A 176 1.07 -10.31 -12.11
CA ALA A 176 1.23 -9.78 -10.77
C ALA A 176 1.49 -8.28 -10.84
N TYR A 177 0.62 -7.49 -10.20
CA TYR A 177 0.67 -6.04 -10.20
C TYR A 177 0.92 -5.51 -8.79
N PHE A 178 2.08 -4.88 -8.60
CA PHE A 178 2.55 -4.35 -7.32
C PHE A 178 2.73 -2.83 -7.39
N PRO A 179 1.62 -2.08 -7.34
CA PRO A 179 1.70 -0.64 -7.34
C PRO A 179 2.09 -0.07 -5.99
N ILE A 180 2.75 1.08 -6.02
CA ILE A 180 3.09 1.93 -4.87
C ILE A 180 3.95 1.15 -3.86
N THR A 181 4.95 0.43 -4.35
CA THR A 181 5.94 -0.23 -3.49
C THR A 181 7.01 0.79 -3.10
N PHE A 182 7.15 1.08 -1.81
CA PHE A 182 8.05 2.13 -1.31
C PHE A 182 9.52 1.91 -1.68
N ASP A 183 10.24 2.99 -2.05
CA ASP A 183 11.65 2.94 -2.46
C ASP A 183 12.51 4.09 -1.89
N GLY A 184 12.46 4.25 -0.56
CA GLY A 184 13.58 4.77 0.22
C GLY A 184 13.75 6.28 0.25
N GLU A 185 12.84 7.03 -0.35
CA GLU A 185 12.85 8.50 -0.31
C GLU A 185 11.56 9.01 0.33
N THR A 186 11.72 9.91 1.29
CA THR A 186 10.65 10.72 1.86
C THR A 186 11.17 12.14 1.99
N PHE A 187 10.42 13.12 1.50
CA PHE A 187 10.81 14.52 1.62
C PHE A 187 9.65 15.43 2.02
N LEU A 188 10.00 16.53 2.68
CA LEU A 188 9.06 17.52 3.19
C LEU A 188 9.51 18.92 2.75
N ARG A 189 8.57 19.75 2.29
CA ARG A 189 8.82 21.17 1.97
C ARG A 189 7.83 22.09 2.69
N PRO A 190 8.22 23.33 3.05
CA PRO A 190 9.59 23.86 2.96
C PRO A 190 10.57 23.06 3.82
N SER A 191 11.82 22.95 3.37
CA SER A 191 12.87 22.37 4.20
C SER A 191 13.00 23.19 5.48
N PHE A 192 13.16 22.51 6.60
CA PHE A 192 13.48 23.18 7.85
C PHE A 192 14.75 24.04 7.69
N GLY A 193 14.68 25.28 8.16
CA GLY A 193 15.76 26.27 8.09
C GLY A 193 15.55 27.40 7.07
N GLY A 194 14.55 27.30 6.19
CA GLY A 194 14.16 28.36 5.25
C GLY A 194 13.35 29.50 5.88
N ASP A 195 12.70 29.24 7.02
CA ASP A 195 11.84 30.16 7.78
C ASP A 195 12.33 30.40 9.23
N GLY A 196 13.43 29.76 9.64
CA GLY A 196 14.14 30.03 10.90
C GLY A 196 13.76 29.18 12.12
N THR A 197 12.99 28.09 11.96
CA THR A 197 12.41 27.38 13.11
C THR A 197 13.05 26.03 13.48
N ILE A 198 13.70 25.27 12.57
CA ILE A 198 14.45 24.02 12.87
C ILE A 198 15.59 23.84 11.84
N ASP A 199 16.69 23.20 12.21
CA ASP A 199 17.84 22.90 11.33
C ASP A 199 17.51 21.75 10.34
N GLY A 200 17.81 21.93 9.05
CA GLY A 200 17.67 20.88 8.03
C GLY A 200 18.59 19.65 8.23
N SER A 201 19.55 19.72 9.16
CA SER A 201 20.27 18.53 9.64
C SER A 201 19.39 17.63 10.52
N ILE A 202 18.50 18.20 11.35
CA ILE A 202 17.56 17.46 12.20
C ILE A 202 16.54 16.74 11.34
N GLU A 203 15.96 17.40 10.33
CA GLU A 203 15.03 16.75 9.42
C GLU A 203 15.62 15.52 8.75
N ARG A 204 16.84 15.65 8.22
CA ARG A 204 17.53 14.50 7.63
C ARG A 204 17.75 13.39 8.64
N ALA A 205 18.17 13.72 9.85
CA ALA A 205 18.34 12.72 10.91
C ALA A 205 17.01 12.03 11.27
N VAL A 206 15.89 12.75 11.38
CA VAL A 206 14.56 12.16 11.62
C VAL A 206 14.19 11.18 10.51
N LEU A 207 14.36 11.58 9.24
CA LEU A 207 14.00 10.75 8.09
C LEU A 207 14.94 9.53 7.94
N ASP A 208 16.25 9.72 8.16
CA ASP A 208 17.24 8.63 8.17
C ASP A 208 16.91 7.58 9.25
N VAL A 209 16.57 8.03 10.47
CA VAL A 209 16.16 7.11 11.56
C VAL A 209 14.83 6.44 11.21
N TYR A 210 13.85 7.18 10.70
CA TYR A 210 12.57 6.62 10.27
C TYR A 210 12.74 5.50 9.23
N HIS A 211 13.54 5.70 8.19
CA HIS A 211 13.82 4.65 7.20
C HIS A 211 14.61 3.48 7.81
N ALA A 212 15.54 3.75 8.73
CA ALA A 212 16.21 2.68 9.45
C ALA A 212 15.25 1.82 10.29
N THR A 213 14.19 2.40 10.86
CA THR A 213 13.15 1.62 11.56
C THR A 213 12.38 0.68 10.62
N MET A 214 12.36 0.94 9.31
CA MET A 214 11.76 0.04 8.32
C MET A 214 12.68 -1.13 7.98
N ASP A 215 14.00 -0.92 8.06
CA ASP A 215 15.05 -1.90 7.78
C ASP A 215 15.45 -2.73 9.02
N ALA A 216 14.69 -2.63 10.12
CA ALA A 216 14.96 -3.37 11.35
C ALA A 216 14.84 -4.90 11.12
N PRO A 217 15.75 -5.73 11.65
CA PRO A 217 15.85 -7.15 11.28
C PRO A 217 14.66 -8.01 11.73
N ASP A 218 13.90 -7.54 12.72
CA ASP A 218 12.68 -8.17 13.25
C ASP A 218 11.39 -7.58 12.67
N ARG A 219 11.51 -6.63 11.74
CA ARG A 219 10.39 -6.02 11.03
C ARG A 219 10.30 -6.58 9.60
N PRO A 220 9.13 -7.07 9.17
CA PRO A 220 8.93 -7.44 7.77
C PRO A 220 8.87 -6.21 6.87
N GLY A 221 9.32 -6.36 5.63
CA GLY A 221 9.39 -5.27 4.65
C GLY A 221 10.74 -4.55 4.68
N GLY A 222 10.78 -3.36 4.10
CA GLY A 222 12.01 -2.58 4.04
C GLY A 222 11.83 -1.23 3.36
N SER A 223 12.73 -0.30 3.65
CA SER A 223 12.72 1.04 3.04
C SER A 223 13.02 1.01 1.54
N ARG A 224 13.64 -0.05 1.02
CA ARG A 224 14.09 -0.16 -0.38
C ARG A 224 13.42 -1.30 -1.14
N THR A 225 12.27 -1.78 -0.66
CA THR A 225 11.58 -2.91 -1.28
C THR A 225 11.24 -2.68 -2.74
N GLY A 226 10.95 -1.44 -3.15
CA GLY A 226 10.67 -1.10 -4.56
C GLY A 226 11.80 -1.50 -5.50
N ARG A 227 13.05 -1.10 -5.27
CA ARG A 227 14.17 -1.50 -6.14
C ARG A 227 14.56 -2.97 -5.98
N GLU A 228 14.44 -3.51 -4.77
CA GLU A 228 14.73 -4.93 -4.49
C GLU A 228 13.77 -5.85 -5.25
N LEU A 229 12.52 -5.41 -5.43
CA LEU A 229 11.50 -6.12 -6.20
C LEU A 229 11.93 -6.39 -7.66
N LEU A 230 12.73 -5.51 -8.27
CA LEU A 230 13.18 -5.67 -9.66
C LEU A 230 14.17 -6.83 -9.83
N GLU A 231 14.87 -7.21 -8.76
CA GLU A 231 15.73 -8.39 -8.72
C GLU A 231 14.96 -9.63 -8.22
N ALA A 232 14.11 -9.45 -7.21
CA ALA A 232 13.35 -10.54 -6.60
C ALA A 232 12.31 -11.15 -7.55
N LEU A 233 11.63 -10.36 -8.39
CA LEU A 233 10.62 -10.85 -9.32
C LEU A 233 11.17 -11.87 -10.32
N PRO A 234 12.23 -11.56 -11.11
CA PRO A 234 12.84 -12.54 -12.00
C PRO A 234 13.36 -13.79 -11.26
N ALA A 235 13.93 -13.61 -10.07
CA ALA A 235 14.43 -14.73 -9.27
C ALA A 235 13.30 -15.68 -8.81
N ALA A 236 12.08 -15.16 -8.68
CA ALA A 236 10.88 -15.90 -8.31
C ALA A 236 10.02 -16.35 -9.52
N GLY A 237 10.52 -16.25 -10.76
CA GLY A 237 9.81 -16.69 -11.97
C GLY A 237 8.89 -15.64 -12.61
N GLY A 238 8.97 -14.38 -12.17
CA GLY A 238 8.23 -13.26 -12.75
C GLY A 238 9.04 -12.46 -13.78
N GLU A 239 8.53 -12.28 -14.99
CA GLU A 239 9.07 -11.36 -16.00
C GLU A 239 8.48 -9.96 -15.79
N VAL A 240 9.30 -8.96 -15.49
CA VAL A 240 8.83 -7.55 -15.43
C VAL A 240 8.48 -7.07 -16.85
N VAL A 241 7.19 -6.78 -17.08
CA VAL A 241 6.67 -6.36 -18.40
C VAL A 241 6.30 -4.88 -18.48
N ALA A 242 6.18 -4.21 -17.35
CA ALA A 242 6.09 -2.74 -17.24
C ALA A 242 6.49 -2.29 -15.85
N GLY A 243 6.98 -1.06 -15.74
CA GLY A 243 7.21 -0.40 -14.48
C GLY A 243 7.47 1.10 -14.61
N GLY A 244 7.33 1.82 -13.52
CA GLY A 244 7.62 3.25 -13.44
C GLY A 244 7.46 3.82 -12.04
N GLY A 245 7.83 5.09 -11.86
CA GLY A 245 7.66 5.78 -10.58
C GLY A 245 6.18 6.03 -10.27
N SER A 246 5.82 5.81 -9.02
CA SER A 246 4.48 6.05 -8.45
C SER A 246 4.55 6.89 -7.19
N ASP A 247 5.18 8.06 -7.34
CA ASP A 247 5.43 8.97 -6.23
C ASP A 247 4.11 9.44 -5.60
N TRP A 248 4.03 9.33 -4.28
CA TRP A 248 3.07 10.14 -3.55
C TRP A 248 3.58 11.57 -3.53
N LEU A 249 2.83 12.48 -4.13
CA LEU A 249 3.09 13.92 -4.04
C LEU A 249 1.83 14.61 -3.54
N VAL A 250 1.94 15.24 -2.37
CA VAL A 250 0.85 16.00 -1.75
C VAL A 250 1.29 17.45 -1.59
N THR A 251 0.65 18.36 -2.32
CA THR A 251 0.89 19.81 -2.29
C THR A 251 -0.36 20.55 -1.83
N PRO A 252 -0.23 21.70 -1.13
CA PRO A 252 -1.39 22.54 -0.84
C PRO A 252 -2.02 23.14 -2.12
N PRO A 253 -3.34 23.46 -2.11
CA PRO A 253 -4.31 23.13 -1.06
C PRO A 253 -4.58 21.62 -0.99
N TYR A 254 -5.07 21.13 0.15
CA TYR A 254 -5.50 19.74 0.34
C TYR A 254 -7.03 19.67 0.16
N PRO A 255 -7.54 19.36 -1.05
CA PRO A 255 -8.96 19.51 -1.36
C PRO A 255 -9.85 18.44 -0.75
N ASP A 256 -9.31 17.25 -0.49
CA ASP A 256 -10.01 16.11 0.11
C ASP A 256 -9.49 15.88 1.54
N ASP A 257 -9.34 14.62 1.98
CA ASP A 257 -8.83 14.29 3.33
C ASP A 257 -7.29 14.18 3.35
N GLU A 258 -6.56 14.75 2.35
CA GLU A 258 -5.10 14.66 2.33
C GLU A 258 -4.45 15.33 3.55
N ALA A 259 -5.11 16.31 4.17
CA ALA A 259 -4.64 16.90 5.42
C ALA A 259 -4.57 15.86 6.55
N TYR A 260 -5.56 14.97 6.63
CA TYR A 260 -5.56 13.87 7.60
C TYR A 260 -4.46 12.86 7.28
N PHE A 261 -4.30 12.50 5.99
CA PHE A 261 -3.19 11.66 5.52
C PHE A 261 -1.83 12.21 5.97
N LEU A 262 -1.58 13.50 5.76
CA LEU A 262 -0.33 14.15 6.17
C LEU A 262 -0.14 14.15 7.69
N HIS A 263 -1.20 14.44 8.46
CA HIS A 263 -1.12 14.41 9.91
C HIS A 263 -0.83 13.00 10.42
N TYR A 264 -1.47 11.98 9.85
CA TYR A 264 -1.22 10.58 10.20
C TYR A 264 0.22 10.17 9.91
N LEU A 265 0.79 10.57 8.77
CA LEU A 265 2.19 10.27 8.44
C LEU A 265 3.17 10.97 9.40
N VAL A 266 2.96 12.25 9.70
CA VAL A 266 3.85 12.98 10.63
C VAL A 266 3.81 12.34 12.02
N ASP A 267 2.62 11.98 12.51
CA ASP A 267 2.44 11.30 13.80
C ASP A 267 3.11 9.93 13.83
N GLY A 268 2.95 9.14 12.76
CA GLY A 268 3.61 7.85 12.61
C GLY A 268 5.15 7.94 12.55
N ILE A 269 5.69 8.95 11.87
CA ILE A 269 7.14 9.21 11.84
C ILE A 269 7.62 9.64 13.22
N GLU A 270 6.92 10.56 13.90
CA GLU A 270 7.25 10.99 15.27
C GLU A 270 7.30 9.79 16.22
N GLY A 271 6.29 8.92 16.20
CA GLY A 271 6.21 7.73 17.03
C GLY A 271 7.36 6.76 16.77
N ALA A 272 7.59 6.38 15.51
CA ALA A 272 8.63 5.42 15.14
C ALA A 272 10.04 5.92 15.50
N VAL A 273 10.33 7.19 15.24
CA VAL A 273 11.64 7.78 15.58
C VAL A 273 11.80 7.89 17.10
N SER A 274 10.75 8.27 17.83
CA SER A 274 10.80 8.39 19.30
C SER A 274 11.06 7.06 19.98
N GLU A 275 10.46 5.97 19.49
CA GLU A 275 10.71 4.61 19.98
C GLU A 275 12.16 4.19 19.69
N ALA A 276 12.63 4.38 18.46
CA ALA A 276 13.99 3.99 18.07
C ALA A 276 15.10 4.70 18.87
N ILE A 277 14.94 5.99 19.19
CA ILE A 277 15.93 6.72 19.98
C ILE A 277 15.88 6.39 21.48
N ALA A 278 14.74 5.88 21.98
CA ALA A 278 14.61 5.46 23.37
C ALA A 278 15.33 4.13 23.61
N ASP A 279 15.22 3.19 22.68
CA ASP A 279 15.83 1.86 22.77
C ASP A 279 17.37 1.91 22.66
N ASP A 280 17.93 2.83 21.88
CA ASP A 280 19.39 3.03 21.75
C ASP A 280 20.04 3.55 23.05
N GLY A 281 19.23 4.14 23.94
CA GLY A 281 19.69 4.66 25.23
C GLY A 281 19.89 3.62 26.33
N ASP A 282 19.43 2.37 26.14
CA ASP A 282 19.28 1.38 27.22
C ASP A 282 20.23 0.16 27.12
N VAL A 283 21.17 0.13 26.17
CA VAL A 283 22.09 -1.02 25.98
C VAL A 283 23.56 -0.59 25.93
N ASP A 284 24.40 -1.30 26.70
CA ASP A 284 25.87 -1.23 26.77
C ASP A 284 26.55 -0.99 25.39
N GLY A 285 26.68 0.27 24.96
CA GLY A 285 27.69 0.80 24.05
C GLY A 285 27.86 0.15 22.66
N SER A 286 26.94 -0.69 22.21
CA SER A 286 27.04 -1.45 20.97
C SER A 286 25.71 -1.38 20.20
N SER A 287 25.37 -0.20 19.69
CA SER A 287 24.26 -0.05 18.75
C SER A 287 24.64 -0.68 17.41
N SER A 288 24.01 -1.80 17.06
CA SER A 288 24.09 -2.41 15.73
C SER A 288 23.00 -1.91 14.79
N VAL A 289 22.31 -0.83 15.14
CA VAL A 289 21.17 -0.31 14.38
C VAL A 289 21.69 0.54 13.23
N ALA A 290 21.22 0.28 12.01
CA ALA A 290 21.42 1.21 10.91
C ALA A 290 20.91 2.60 11.33
N GLY A 291 21.68 3.67 11.09
CA GLY A 291 21.26 5.02 11.50
C GLY A 291 21.65 5.47 12.92
N ALA A 292 22.46 4.71 13.67
CA ALA A 292 22.97 5.12 15.00
C ALA A 292 23.60 6.54 15.01
N ASP A 293 24.35 6.91 13.96
CA ASP A 293 24.94 8.24 13.81
C ASP A 293 23.89 9.36 13.65
N ALA A 294 22.73 9.03 13.05
CA ALA A 294 21.61 9.95 12.92
C ALA A 294 20.80 10.03 14.21
N ALA A 295 20.54 8.89 14.86
CA ALA A 295 19.86 8.79 16.15
C ALA A 295 20.61 9.60 17.24
N ALA A 296 21.94 9.51 17.28
CA ALA A 296 22.78 10.26 18.22
C ALA A 296 22.68 11.80 18.08
N ARG A 297 22.12 12.30 16.97
CA ARG A 297 21.88 13.75 16.74
C ARG A 297 20.50 14.21 17.18
N LEU A 298 19.62 13.29 17.57
CA LEU A 298 18.24 13.56 17.94
C LEU A 298 18.06 13.51 19.46
N SER A 299 17.26 14.42 19.98
CA SER A 299 16.66 14.31 21.32
C SER A 299 15.14 14.15 21.18
N PRO A 300 14.45 13.59 22.19
CA PRO A 300 12.99 13.52 22.18
C PRO A 300 12.32 14.88 21.93
N GLU A 301 12.88 15.95 22.49
CA GLU A 301 12.38 17.32 22.28
C GLU A 301 12.56 17.76 20.82
N ALA A 302 13.70 17.46 20.19
CA ALA A 302 13.95 17.81 18.80
C ALA A 302 12.99 17.10 17.83
N VAL A 303 12.66 15.82 18.11
CA VAL A 303 11.69 15.05 17.32
C VAL A 303 10.27 15.62 17.49
N SER A 304 9.87 15.96 18.73
CA SER A 304 8.57 16.55 18.99
C SER A 304 8.43 17.96 18.39
N GLU A 305 9.48 18.79 18.47
CA GLU A 305 9.51 20.10 17.81
C GLU A 305 9.38 19.97 16.28
N TRP A 306 10.06 18.99 15.68
CA TRP A 306 9.93 18.65 14.26
C TRP A 306 8.47 18.31 13.90
N ALA A 307 7.85 17.42 14.66
CA ALA A 307 6.48 16.98 14.42
C ALA A 307 5.48 18.14 14.57
N GLU A 308 5.57 18.92 15.65
CA GLU A 308 4.72 20.10 15.89
C GLU A 308 4.83 21.11 14.75
N ALA A 309 6.05 21.36 14.26
CA ALA A 309 6.25 22.29 13.15
C ALA A 309 5.68 21.74 11.83
N ARG A 310 5.72 20.42 11.59
CA ARG A 310 5.08 19.77 10.43
C ARG A 310 3.55 19.77 10.54
N HIS A 311 2.97 19.43 11.70
CA HIS A 311 1.53 19.54 11.96
C HIS A 311 1.01 20.98 11.76
N ARG A 312 1.76 21.98 12.23
CA ARG A 312 1.42 23.39 12.00
C ARG A 312 1.45 23.74 10.52
N GLY A 313 2.46 23.26 9.79
CA GLY A 313 2.55 23.46 8.34
C GLY A 313 1.39 22.86 7.55
N ILE A 314 0.87 21.72 7.99
CA ILE A 314 -0.35 21.12 7.41
C ILE A 314 -1.57 21.99 7.74
N THR A 315 -1.71 22.41 9.00
CA THR A 315 -2.83 23.25 9.47
C THR A 315 -2.93 24.57 8.68
N GLU A 316 -1.78 25.17 8.41
CA GLU A 316 -1.59 26.41 7.66
C GLU A 316 -1.63 26.23 6.12
N GLY A 317 -1.69 24.99 5.63
CA GLY A 317 -1.72 24.70 4.18
C GLY A 317 -0.42 25.07 3.47
N ARG A 318 0.73 24.82 4.10
CA ARG A 318 2.08 25.13 3.55
C ARG A 318 2.99 23.92 3.37
N LEU A 319 2.61 22.73 3.86
CA LEU A 319 3.44 21.55 3.77
C LEU A 319 3.29 20.86 2.40
N THR A 320 4.39 20.59 1.71
CA THR A 320 4.44 19.60 0.64
C THR A 320 5.11 18.34 1.19
N PHE A 321 4.53 17.20 0.88
CA PHE A 321 5.09 15.89 1.19
C PHE A 321 5.35 15.14 -0.12
N GLY A 322 6.46 14.40 -0.16
CA GLY A 322 6.76 13.45 -1.20
C GLY A 322 7.27 12.13 -0.64
N ALA A 323 6.90 11.02 -1.28
CA ALA A 323 7.51 9.71 -1.07
C ALA A 323 7.73 9.02 -2.41
N HIS A 324 8.90 8.42 -2.61
CA HIS A 324 9.20 7.67 -3.82
C HIS A 324 8.69 6.24 -3.70
N ASN A 325 7.92 5.82 -4.71
CA ASN A 325 7.45 4.45 -4.84
C ASN A 325 7.63 3.98 -6.28
N LEU A 326 7.58 2.66 -6.48
CA LEU A 326 7.55 2.04 -7.79
C LEU A 326 6.24 1.29 -8.01
N ASP A 327 5.72 1.40 -9.24
CA ASP A 327 4.68 0.55 -9.78
C ASP A 327 5.32 -0.49 -10.69
N VAL A 328 5.11 -1.77 -10.40
CA VAL A 328 5.67 -2.87 -11.18
C VAL A 328 4.57 -3.84 -11.61
N LEU A 329 4.59 -4.21 -12.89
CA LEU A 329 3.76 -5.25 -13.47
C LEU A 329 4.66 -6.38 -13.98
N ALA A 330 4.38 -7.59 -13.52
CA ALA A 330 5.06 -8.80 -13.95
C ALA A 330 4.10 -9.79 -14.60
N ARG A 331 4.63 -10.58 -15.52
CA ARG A 331 4.03 -11.81 -16.04
C ARG A 331 4.65 -12.99 -15.32
N VAL A 332 3.85 -13.96 -14.92
CA VAL A 332 4.33 -15.20 -14.30
C VAL A 332 4.19 -16.32 -15.31
N GLU A 333 5.27 -17.06 -15.58
CA GLU A 333 5.22 -18.25 -16.42
C GLU A 333 5.05 -19.50 -15.54
N SER A 334 4.24 -20.46 -15.97
CA SER A 334 4.15 -21.75 -15.29
C SER A 334 5.44 -22.59 -15.49
N ASP A 335 5.87 -23.30 -14.44
CA ASP A 335 7.08 -24.14 -14.45
C ASP A 335 7.03 -25.28 -15.50
N ASP A 336 5.83 -25.66 -15.96
CA ASP A 336 5.59 -26.73 -16.94
C ASP A 336 6.18 -26.44 -18.34
N ARG A 337 6.74 -25.25 -18.57
CA ARG A 337 7.36 -24.85 -19.85
C ARG A 337 8.90 -24.90 -19.87
N ILE A 338 9.53 -25.35 -18.78
CA ILE A 338 11.00 -25.44 -18.66
C ILE A 338 11.54 -26.86 -19.00
N GLU A 339 10.68 -27.85 -19.31
CA GLU A 339 11.10 -29.17 -19.85
C GLU A 339 11.31 -29.20 -21.37
#